data_AF-A0A9X3S925-F1
#
_entry.id   AF-A0A9X3S925-F1
#
_cell.length_a   1.000
_cell.length_b   1.000
_cell.length_c   1.000
_cell.angle_alpha   90.00
_cell.angle_beta   90.00
_cell.angle_gamma   90.00
#
_symmetry.space_group_name_H-M   'P 1'
#
loop_
_entity.id
_entity.type
_entity.pdbx_description
1 polymer ?
#
loop_
_entity_poly.entity_id
_entity_poly.type
_entity_poly.pdbx_seq_one_letter_code
_entity_poly.pdbx_strand_id
1 'polypeptide(L)'
;MIELGTVTAPSGLLVLTDMTLVKTWDEPEDDHVDLELEGPDAERAAAHLHVEQWGWNDGRNHDLPRRLVDTVRGRAEELTTDFDVTIRELEERVPAIERPAFAARNDVGVFDVKGAESVVARVPADRELRVLAMPDEHDDRRWTHVLIYLTEEEPEGETEFGMISLASRFFLFADAEALRSWDHEALWKRDGGGVREHGFAAFELAGTRALGCRVLAGAAGFPVRAVRSASDQLLALVIGIAP
;
A
#
# COMPACT_ATOMS: atom_id res chain seq x y z
N MET A 1 -14.37 8.82 17.53
CA MET A 1 -13.12 8.85 16.75
C MET A 1 -12.15 9.83 17.39
N ILE A 2 -10.85 9.56 17.29
CA ILE A 2 -9.75 10.37 17.80
C ILE A 2 -8.92 10.82 16.61
N GLU A 3 -8.50 12.08 16.57
CA GLU A 3 -7.56 12.56 15.55
C GLU A 3 -6.14 12.15 15.91
N LEU A 4 -5.48 11.42 15.00
CA LEU A 4 -4.08 11.01 15.15
C LEU A 4 -3.13 12.09 14.63
N GLY A 5 -3.55 12.86 13.62
CA GLY A 5 -2.78 13.95 13.06
C GLY A 5 -3.15 14.23 11.61
N THR A 6 -2.23 14.85 10.88
CA THR A 6 -2.38 15.17 9.46
C THR A 6 -1.22 14.65 8.62
N VAL A 7 -1.50 14.39 7.34
CA VAL A 7 -0.52 14.01 6.31
C VAL A 7 -0.66 14.91 5.09
N THR A 8 0.41 15.05 4.32
CA THR A 8 0.41 15.81 3.05
C THR A 8 0.95 14.93 1.93
N ALA A 9 0.34 15.01 0.74
CA ALA A 9 0.79 14.26 -0.43
C ALA A 9 0.84 15.17 -1.68
N PRO A 10 1.84 16.06 -1.79
CA PRO A 10 1.96 17.00 -2.92
C PRO A 10 2.15 16.32 -4.29
N SER A 11 2.59 15.06 -4.35
CA SER A 11 2.60 14.27 -5.58
C SER A 11 1.18 13.90 -6.07
N GLY A 12 0.18 14.07 -5.21
CA GLY A 12 -1.18 13.58 -5.40
C GLY A 12 -1.32 12.08 -5.17
N LEU A 13 -0.25 11.38 -4.75
CA LEU A 13 -0.26 9.95 -4.44
C LEU A 13 0.09 9.72 -2.98
N LEU A 14 -0.88 9.24 -2.21
CA LEU A 14 -0.69 8.84 -0.82
C LEU A 14 -0.49 7.34 -0.76
N VAL A 15 0.64 6.92 -0.22
CA VAL A 15 1.00 5.52 0.00
C VAL A 15 0.69 5.12 1.43
N LEU A 16 0.12 3.94 1.56
CA LEU A 16 -0.01 3.16 2.77
C LEU A 16 0.86 1.91 2.66
N THR A 17 1.92 1.83 3.47
CA THR A 17 2.87 0.72 3.39
C THR A 17 3.41 0.34 4.77
N ASP A 18 3.97 -0.86 4.90
CA ASP A 18 4.72 -1.23 6.09
C ASP A 18 6.00 -0.38 6.20
N MET A 19 6.21 0.22 7.36
CA MET A 19 7.31 1.15 7.56
C MET A 19 8.70 0.52 7.36
N THR A 20 8.83 -0.80 7.56
CA THR A 20 10.10 -1.52 7.38
C THR A 20 10.45 -1.78 5.92
N LEU A 21 9.48 -1.67 5.00
CA LEU A 21 9.67 -1.82 3.56
C LEU A 21 10.18 -0.53 2.91
N VAL A 22 10.01 0.62 3.56
CA VAL A 22 10.43 1.90 2.99
C VAL A 22 11.94 1.98 2.75
N LYS A 23 12.74 1.23 3.52
CA LYS A 23 14.19 1.13 3.25
C LYS A 23 14.53 0.54 1.87
N THR A 24 13.60 -0.16 1.23
CA THR A 24 13.79 -0.76 -0.09
C THR A 24 13.08 0.01 -1.20
N TRP A 25 12.65 1.25 -0.93
CA TRP A 25 11.83 2.05 -1.84
C TRP A 25 12.56 2.47 -3.13
N ASP A 26 13.87 2.75 -3.02
CA ASP A 26 14.72 3.11 -4.16
C ASP A 26 15.78 2.04 -4.50
N GLU A 27 15.85 0.93 -3.74
CA GLU A 27 16.91 -0.07 -3.87
C GLU A 27 16.37 -1.44 -4.35
N PRO A 28 16.49 -1.75 -5.65
CA PRO A 28 16.21 -3.08 -6.16
C PRO A 28 17.19 -4.11 -5.57
N GLU A 29 16.72 -5.31 -5.22
CA GLU A 29 17.61 -6.43 -4.82
C GLU A 29 18.15 -7.19 -6.03
N ASP A 30 19.45 -7.50 -6.04
CA ASP A 30 20.15 -8.07 -7.21
C ASP A 30 19.62 -9.45 -7.70
N ASP A 31 18.90 -10.23 -6.87
CA ASP A 31 18.39 -11.58 -7.21
C ASP A 31 16.87 -11.66 -7.43
N HIS A 32 16.25 -10.52 -7.76
CA HIS A 32 14.81 -10.44 -8.06
C HIS A 32 14.56 -10.02 -9.50
N VAL A 33 13.39 -10.36 -10.02
CA VAL A 33 12.92 -9.98 -11.36
C VAL A 33 11.50 -9.46 -11.29
N ASP A 34 11.11 -8.73 -12.34
CA ASP A 34 9.73 -8.35 -12.55
C ASP A 34 9.17 -9.13 -13.74
N LEU A 35 7.94 -9.63 -13.61
CA LEU A 35 7.21 -10.32 -14.67
C LEU A 35 6.00 -9.48 -15.09
N GLU A 36 5.61 -9.61 -16.35
CA GLU A 36 4.41 -8.99 -16.92
C GLU A 36 3.61 -10.01 -17.71
N LEU A 37 2.29 -10.01 -17.52
CA LEU A 37 1.33 -10.64 -18.40
C LEU A 37 0.97 -9.66 -19.51
N GLU A 38 1.11 -10.13 -20.74
CA GLU A 38 0.71 -9.40 -21.94
C GLU A 38 -0.46 -10.10 -22.60
N GLY A 39 -1.33 -9.34 -23.27
CA GLY A 39 -2.50 -9.87 -23.97
C GLY A 39 -3.80 -9.23 -23.52
N PRO A 40 -4.90 -9.41 -24.27
CA PRO A 40 -6.19 -8.80 -23.97
C PRO A 40 -6.81 -9.26 -22.64
N ASP A 41 -6.40 -10.41 -22.11
CA ASP A 41 -6.88 -10.94 -20.83
C ASP A 41 -5.90 -10.73 -19.66
N ALA A 42 -4.82 -9.95 -19.83
CA ALA A 42 -3.73 -9.82 -18.85
C ALA A 42 -4.22 -9.43 -17.45
N GLU A 43 -5.12 -8.45 -17.34
CA GLU A 43 -5.68 -8.01 -16.05
C GLU A 43 -6.54 -9.10 -15.38
N ARG A 44 -7.33 -9.83 -16.17
CA ARG A 44 -8.20 -10.91 -15.66
C ARG A 44 -7.37 -12.12 -15.19
N ALA A 45 -6.33 -12.46 -15.95
CA ALA A 45 -5.39 -13.51 -15.56
C ALA A 45 -4.58 -13.12 -14.32
N ALA A 46 -4.13 -11.85 -14.23
CA ALA A 46 -3.46 -11.33 -13.05
C ALA A 46 -4.34 -11.42 -11.80
N ALA A 47 -5.62 -11.05 -11.90
CA ALA A 47 -6.57 -11.18 -10.80
C ALA A 47 -6.73 -12.65 -10.34
N HIS A 48 -6.65 -13.61 -11.26
CA HIS A 48 -6.67 -15.04 -10.90
C HIS A 48 -5.40 -15.47 -10.15
N LEU A 49 -4.21 -15.07 -10.63
CA LEU A 49 -2.93 -15.37 -9.96
C LEU A 49 -2.77 -14.63 -8.63
N HIS A 50 -3.39 -13.47 -8.47
CA HIS A 50 -3.36 -12.69 -7.24
C HIS A 50 -4.02 -13.44 -6.08
N VAL A 51 -5.18 -14.07 -6.32
CA VAL A 51 -5.89 -14.89 -5.32
C VAL A 51 -5.04 -16.06 -4.81
N GLU A 52 -4.11 -16.55 -5.64
CA GLU A 52 -3.15 -17.60 -5.28
C GLU A 52 -1.93 -17.09 -4.49
N GLN A 53 -1.95 -15.83 -4.02
CA GLN A 53 -0.91 -15.19 -3.20
C GLN A 53 0.43 -14.99 -3.90
N TRP A 54 0.42 -14.83 -5.22
CA TRP A 54 1.65 -14.55 -5.96
C TRP A 54 1.97 -13.05 -6.07
N GLY A 55 1.11 -12.13 -5.62
CA GLY A 55 1.38 -10.68 -5.69
C GLY A 55 1.30 -10.13 -7.12
N TRP A 56 0.32 -10.60 -7.90
CA TRP A 56 0.05 -10.04 -9.23
C TRP A 56 -0.87 -8.83 -9.10
N ASN A 57 -0.46 -7.69 -9.63
CA ASN A 57 -1.23 -6.45 -9.62
C ASN A 57 -1.12 -5.79 -10.99
N ASP A 58 -2.26 -5.47 -11.61
CA ASP A 58 -2.32 -4.74 -12.90
C ASP A 58 -1.43 -5.39 -14.00
N GLY A 59 -1.55 -6.73 -14.12
CA GLY A 59 -0.78 -7.50 -15.08
C GLY A 59 0.69 -7.74 -14.71
N ARG A 60 1.18 -7.26 -13.56
CA ARG A 60 2.60 -7.33 -13.19
C ARG A 60 2.84 -8.08 -11.89
N ASN A 61 4.01 -8.70 -11.80
CA ASN A 61 4.56 -9.28 -10.59
C ASN A 61 5.89 -8.61 -10.32
N HIS A 62 6.01 -7.89 -9.21
CA HIS A 62 7.22 -7.14 -8.88
C HIS A 62 8.03 -7.84 -7.81
N ASP A 63 9.35 -7.70 -7.88
CA ASP A 63 10.27 -8.27 -6.89
C ASP A 63 10.05 -9.79 -6.70
N LEU A 64 9.90 -10.55 -7.77
CA LEU A 64 9.84 -12.00 -7.69
C LEU A 64 11.25 -12.58 -7.49
N PRO A 65 11.51 -13.37 -6.43
CA PRO A 65 12.79 -14.06 -6.28
C PRO A 65 13.08 -14.93 -7.50
N ARG A 66 14.29 -14.86 -8.07
CA ARG A 66 14.63 -15.62 -9.30
C ARG A 66 14.33 -17.11 -9.19
N ARG A 67 14.53 -17.70 -8.01
CA ARG A 67 14.21 -19.12 -7.71
C ARG A 67 12.74 -19.51 -7.88
N LEU A 68 11.82 -18.54 -7.94
CA LEU A 68 10.38 -18.76 -8.08
C LEU A 68 9.88 -18.52 -9.52
N VAL A 69 10.72 -17.99 -10.42
CA VAL A 69 10.33 -17.62 -11.79
C VAL A 69 9.73 -18.80 -12.56
N ASP A 70 10.41 -19.95 -12.56
CA ASP A 70 9.91 -21.13 -13.29
C ASP A 70 8.58 -21.64 -12.72
N THR A 71 8.38 -21.51 -11.40
CA THR A 71 7.11 -21.88 -10.75
C THR A 71 5.98 -20.95 -11.21
N VAL A 72 6.22 -19.64 -11.19
CA VAL A 72 5.23 -18.64 -11.60
C VAL A 72 4.94 -18.72 -13.10
N ARG A 73 5.96 -18.95 -13.94
CA ARG A 73 5.77 -19.18 -15.38
C ARG A 73 4.92 -20.41 -15.65
N GLY A 74 5.19 -21.53 -15.00
CA GLY A 74 4.37 -22.73 -15.14
C GLY A 74 2.90 -22.48 -14.80
N ARG A 75 2.62 -21.69 -13.75
CA ARG A 75 1.24 -21.29 -13.40
C ARG A 75 0.61 -20.36 -14.41
N ALA A 76 1.33 -19.37 -14.91
CA ALA A 76 0.82 -18.49 -15.95
C ALA A 76 0.57 -19.24 -17.28
N GLU A 77 1.40 -20.23 -17.60
CA GLU A 77 1.19 -21.12 -18.75
C GLU A 77 -0.09 -21.94 -18.61
N GLU A 78 -0.42 -22.44 -17.42
CA GLU A 78 -1.70 -23.11 -17.15
C GLU A 78 -2.91 -22.21 -17.43
N LEU A 79 -2.78 -20.88 -17.24
CA LEU A 79 -3.87 -19.93 -17.52
C LEU A 79 -4.08 -19.65 -19.01
N THR A 80 -3.10 -19.94 -19.88
CA THR A 80 -3.21 -19.70 -21.32
C THR A 80 -4.30 -20.53 -22.00
N THR A 81 -4.83 -21.56 -21.33
CA THR A 81 -5.98 -22.32 -21.83
C THR A 81 -7.29 -21.56 -21.69
N ASP A 82 -7.39 -20.67 -20.71
CA ASP A 82 -8.62 -19.94 -20.35
C ASP A 82 -8.53 -18.42 -20.62
N PHE A 83 -7.32 -17.91 -20.82
CA PHE A 83 -7.03 -16.49 -21.02
C PHE A 83 -6.05 -16.29 -22.18
N ASP A 84 -6.31 -15.30 -23.05
CA ASP A 84 -5.36 -14.91 -24.10
C ASP A 84 -4.27 -14.01 -23.50
N VAL A 85 -3.26 -14.67 -22.91
CA VAL A 85 -2.14 -14.02 -22.23
C VAL A 85 -0.82 -14.74 -22.48
N THR A 86 0.27 -13.99 -22.39
CA THR A 86 1.64 -14.52 -22.35
C THR A 86 2.40 -13.87 -21.21
N ILE A 87 3.27 -14.62 -20.54
CA ILE A 87 4.14 -14.09 -19.49
C ILE A 87 5.52 -13.74 -20.06
N ARG A 88 6.03 -12.56 -19.69
CA ARG A 88 7.41 -12.16 -19.97
C ARG A 88 8.12 -11.65 -18.74
N GLU A 89 9.44 -11.81 -18.72
CA GLU A 89 10.32 -11.12 -17.77
C GLU A 89 10.68 -9.75 -18.33
N LEU A 90 10.63 -8.71 -17.49
CA LEU A 90 11.04 -7.37 -17.89
C LEU A 90 12.57 -7.28 -17.97
N GLU A 91 13.09 -6.61 -18.99
CA GLU A 91 14.54 -6.39 -19.15
C GLU A 91 15.10 -5.55 -18.00
N GLU A 92 14.33 -4.53 -17.60
CA GLU A 92 14.62 -3.67 -16.47
C GLU A 92 13.48 -3.78 -15.45
N ARG A 93 13.84 -3.82 -14.17
CA ARG A 93 12.86 -3.85 -13.08
C ARG A 93 12.21 -2.49 -12.91
N VAL A 94 10.92 -2.51 -12.56
CA VAL A 94 10.19 -1.29 -12.23
C VAL A 94 10.59 -0.85 -10.83
N PRO A 95 11.19 0.34 -10.67
CA PRO A 95 11.53 0.88 -9.36
C PRO A 95 10.28 0.97 -8.46
N ALA A 96 10.40 0.68 -7.16
CA ALA A 96 9.23 0.68 -6.27
C ALA A 96 8.55 2.06 -6.21
N ILE A 97 9.31 3.14 -6.37
CA ILE A 97 8.75 4.50 -6.49
C ILE A 97 7.79 4.70 -7.68
N GLU A 98 7.93 3.96 -8.77
CA GLU A 98 7.06 4.11 -9.94
C GLU A 98 5.76 3.31 -9.81
N ARG A 99 5.76 2.27 -8.98
CA ARG A 99 4.61 1.35 -8.79
C ARG A 99 3.35 2.03 -8.26
N PRO A 100 3.41 2.98 -7.30
CA PRO A 100 2.23 3.73 -6.86
C PRO A 100 1.48 4.41 -8.01
N ALA A 101 2.20 4.99 -8.98
CA ALA A 101 1.56 5.67 -10.11
C ALA A 101 0.83 4.69 -11.04
N PHE A 102 1.38 3.48 -11.23
CA PHE A 102 0.74 2.40 -11.98
C PHE A 102 -0.49 1.87 -11.26
N ALA A 103 -0.38 1.55 -9.97
CA ALA A 103 -1.48 1.00 -9.21
C ALA A 103 -2.66 1.98 -9.05
N ALA A 104 -2.38 3.28 -8.90
CA ALA A 104 -3.42 4.30 -8.72
C ALA A 104 -4.13 4.73 -10.02
N ARG A 105 -4.17 3.90 -11.07
CA ARG A 105 -4.88 4.20 -12.34
C ARG A 105 -6.39 4.42 -12.13
N ASN A 106 -6.99 3.74 -11.15
CA ASN A 106 -8.42 3.84 -10.82
C ASN A 106 -8.66 4.55 -9.46
N ASP A 107 -7.91 5.62 -9.21
CA ASP A 107 -7.86 6.40 -7.97
C ASP A 107 -7.34 5.69 -6.72
N VAL A 108 -7.53 4.38 -6.60
CA VAL A 108 -6.94 3.55 -5.55
C VAL A 108 -6.28 2.35 -6.22
N GLY A 109 -5.19 1.87 -5.64
CA GLY A 109 -4.36 0.78 -6.18
C GLY A 109 -3.71 -0.06 -5.10
N VAL A 110 -3.52 -1.35 -5.35
CA VAL A 110 -2.62 -2.22 -4.58
C VAL A 110 -1.37 -2.43 -5.40
N PHE A 111 -0.21 -2.43 -4.75
CA PHE A 111 1.07 -2.78 -5.36
C PHE A 111 1.96 -3.48 -4.34
N ASP A 112 2.85 -4.32 -4.84
CA ASP A 112 3.78 -5.05 -4.00
C ASP A 112 5.11 -4.32 -3.82
N VAL A 113 5.59 -4.35 -2.58
CA VAL A 113 6.97 -4.00 -2.21
C VAL A 113 7.53 -5.20 -1.47
N LYS A 114 8.46 -5.94 -2.09
CA LYS A 114 9.08 -7.14 -1.50
C LYS A 114 8.08 -8.21 -1.06
N GLY A 115 7.05 -8.44 -1.87
CA GLY A 115 6.01 -9.44 -1.59
C GLY A 115 5.07 -9.08 -0.43
N ALA A 116 5.07 -7.81 -0.01
CA ALA A 116 4.09 -7.27 0.91
C ALA A 116 3.26 -6.19 0.22
N GLU A 117 1.94 -6.37 0.28
CA GLU A 117 0.97 -5.47 -0.30
C GLU A 117 0.99 -4.11 0.38
N SER A 118 1.09 -3.08 -0.44
CA SER A 118 0.93 -1.68 -0.09
C SER A 118 -0.25 -1.12 -0.88
N VAL A 119 -0.92 -0.11 -0.30
CA VAL A 119 -2.04 0.57 -0.95
C VAL A 119 -1.60 1.97 -1.35
N VAL A 120 -2.08 2.45 -2.48
CA VAL A 120 -1.93 3.84 -2.93
C VAL A 120 -3.29 4.42 -3.23
N ALA A 121 -3.48 5.71 -2.95
CA ALA A 121 -4.62 6.46 -3.46
C ALA A 121 -4.21 7.80 -4.05
N ARG A 122 -4.98 8.24 -5.06
CA ARG A 122 -5.01 9.61 -5.53
C ARG A 122 -5.72 10.48 -4.51
N VAL A 123 -5.08 11.55 -4.10
CA VAL A 123 -5.58 12.45 -3.06
C VAL A 123 -5.36 13.92 -3.45
N PRO A 124 -6.09 14.87 -2.83
CA PRO A 124 -5.82 16.29 -3.00
C PRO A 124 -4.37 16.65 -2.63
N ALA A 125 -3.64 17.22 -3.59
CA ALA A 125 -2.23 17.57 -3.43
C ALA A 125 -1.98 18.92 -2.76
N ASP A 126 -3.02 19.74 -2.62
CA ASP A 126 -2.96 21.15 -2.22
C ASP A 126 -3.36 21.38 -0.75
N ARG A 127 -3.63 20.32 0.02
CA ARG A 127 -4.05 20.42 1.41
C ARG A 127 -3.56 19.27 2.29
N GLU A 128 -3.65 19.52 3.60
CA GLU A 128 -3.46 18.48 4.60
C GLU A 128 -4.67 17.55 4.67
N LEU A 129 -4.42 16.25 4.86
CA LEU A 129 -5.42 15.21 5.03
C LEU A 129 -5.46 14.76 6.48
N ARG A 130 -6.66 14.65 7.06
CA ARG A 130 -6.83 14.28 8.46
C ARG A 130 -6.85 12.76 8.61
N VAL A 131 -6.08 12.27 9.57
CA VAL A 131 -6.07 10.85 9.95
C VAL A 131 -6.77 10.68 11.28
N LEU A 132 -7.84 9.88 11.27
CA LEU A 132 -8.65 9.58 12.44
C LEU A 132 -8.53 8.10 12.79
N ALA A 133 -8.70 7.75 14.05
CA ALA A 133 -8.79 6.38 14.50
C ALA A 133 -10.01 6.15 15.38
N MET A 134 -10.52 4.91 15.35
CA MET A 134 -11.52 4.43 16.27
C MET A 134 -10.86 3.48 17.27
N PRO A 135 -10.85 3.81 18.58
CA PRO A 135 -10.30 2.92 19.58
C PRO A 135 -11.13 1.64 19.69
N ASP A 136 -10.49 0.57 20.15
CA ASP A 136 -11.19 -0.64 20.61
C ASP A 136 -11.97 -0.35 21.89
N GLU A 137 -13.15 -0.96 22.02
CA GLU A 137 -14.01 -0.76 23.20
C GLU A 137 -13.38 -1.30 24.50
N HIS A 138 -12.45 -2.24 24.41
CA HIS A 138 -11.82 -2.93 25.54
C HIS A 138 -10.37 -2.45 25.81
N ASP A 139 -9.72 -1.79 24.86
CA ASP A 139 -8.33 -1.31 24.97
C ASP A 139 -8.14 -0.04 24.14
N ASP A 140 -8.10 1.12 24.81
CA ASP A 140 -7.95 2.44 24.17
C ASP A 140 -6.58 2.66 23.51
N ARG A 141 -5.66 1.70 23.65
CA ARG A 141 -4.37 1.64 22.97
C ARG A 141 -4.43 0.82 21.68
N ARG A 142 -5.57 0.17 21.40
CA ARG A 142 -5.83 -0.57 20.17
C ARG A 142 -6.78 0.22 19.29
N TRP A 143 -6.55 0.10 17.99
CA TRP A 143 -7.40 0.69 16.97
C TRP A 143 -8.22 -0.43 16.33
N THR A 144 -9.51 -0.21 16.14
CA THR A 144 -10.33 -1.09 15.30
C THR A 144 -10.30 -0.62 13.85
N HIS A 145 -10.21 0.70 13.66
CA HIS A 145 -10.18 1.34 12.35
C HIS A 145 -9.25 2.54 12.37
N VAL A 146 -8.52 2.75 11.27
CA VAL A 146 -7.85 4.01 10.97
C VAL A 146 -8.37 4.51 9.63
N LEU A 147 -8.72 5.80 9.57
CA LEU A 147 -9.37 6.44 8.45
C LEU A 147 -8.57 7.66 8.01
N ILE A 148 -8.48 7.88 6.70
CA ILE A 148 -8.04 9.17 6.15
C ILE A 148 -9.20 9.82 5.43
N TYR A 149 -9.56 11.04 5.84
CA TYR A 149 -10.57 11.82 5.15
C TYR A 149 -9.94 12.63 4.02
N LEU A 150 -10.47 12.43 2.82
CA LEU A 150 -10.10 13.19 1.63
C LEU A 150 -11.02 14.38 1.44
N THR A 151 -12.32 14.26 1.74
CA THR A 151 -13.32 15.35 1.64
C THR A 151 -14.37 15.29 2.75
N GLU A 152 -15.29 16.26 2.79
CA GLU A 152 -16.40 16.35 3.75
C GLU A 152 -17.76 15.92 3.15
N GLU A 153 -17.77 15.29 1.98
CA GLU A 153 -19.02 14.84 1.35
C GLU A 153 -19.64 13.64 2.07
N GLU A 154 -20.96 13.45 1.90
CA GLU A 154 -21.65 12.30 2.47
C GLU A 154 -21.29 11.00 1.74
N PRO A 155 -20.95 9.93 2.48
CA PRO A 155 -20.66 8.63 1.89
C PRO A 155 -21.94 7.93 1.41
N GLU A 156 -21.88 7.34 0.22
CA GLU A 156 -22.96 6.49 -0.29
C GLU A 156 -22.62 5.01 -0.18
N GLY A 157 -21.33 4.66 -0.31
CA GLY A 157 -20.90 3.28 -0.30
C GLY A 157 -19.47 3.09 0.20
N GLU A 158 -19.21 1.87 0.62
CA GLU A 158 -17.89 1.37 1.00
C GLU A 158 -17.62 0.09 0.21
N THR A 159 -16.44 -0.02 -0.39
CA THR A 159 -16.01 -1.20 -1.14
C THR A 159 -14.64 -1.65 -0.62
N GLU A 160 -14.52 -2.94 -0.31
CA GLU A 160 -13.21 -3.54 -0.04
C GLU A 160 -12.36 -3.47 -1.30
N PHE A 161 -11.19 -2.85 -1.16
CA PHE A 161 -10.33 -2.53 -2.29
C PHE A 161 -9.08 -3.43 -2.32
N GLY A 162 -8.58 -3.82 -1.15
CA GLY A 162 -7.41 -4.70 -1.05
C GLY A 162 -6.97 -4.87 0.39
N MET A 163 -5.72 -5.28 0.58
CA MET A 163 -5.11 -5.43 1.88
C MET A 163 -3.78 -4.70 1.94
N ILE A 164 -3.39 -4.28 3.15
CA ILE A 164 -2.01 -3.94 3.47
C ILE A 164 -1.41 -5.06 4.29
N SER A 165 -0.26 -5.56 3.86
CA SER A 165 0.48 -6.61 4.57
C SER A 165 1.57 -6.00 5.45
N LEU A 166 1.50 -6.24 6.76
CA LEU A 166 2.51 -5.72 7.70
C LEU A 166 3.48 -6.82 8.14
N ALA A 167 4.75 -6.65 7.78
CA ALA A 167 5.88 -7.42 8.34
C ALA A 167 6.24 -6.94 9.75
N SER A 168 5.85 -5.73 10.09
CA SER A 168 6.06 -5.07 11.36
C SER A 168 4.74 -4.75 12.06
N ARG A 169 4.81 -4.08 13.21
CA ARG A 169 3.64 -3.53 13.89
C ARG A 169 3.35 -2.09 13.47
N PHE A 170 3.91 -1.63 12.36
CA PHE A 170 3.87 -0.23 11.94
C PHE A 170 3.56 -0.11 10.45
N PHE A 171 2.53 0.66 10.15
CA PHE A 171 2.28 1.13 8.80
C PHE A 171 2.45 2.65 8.73
N LEU A 172 2.75 3.14 7.54
CA LEU A 172 3.08 4.51 7.25
C LEU A 172 2.13 5.06 6.19
N PHE A 173 1.58 6.24 6.45
CA PHE A 173 0.98 7.12 5.46
C PHE A 173 2.02 8.13 5.01
N ALA A 174 2.35 8.17 3.72
CA ALA A 174 3.32 9.12 3.19
C ALA A 174 3.05 9.47 1.74
N ASP A 175 3.52 10.65 1.32
CA ASP A 175 3.63 10.99 -0.09
C ASP A 175 4.56 10.00 -0.82
N ALA A 176 4.14 9.51 -1.98
CA ALA A 176 4.89 8.53 -2.75
C ALA A 176 6.32 9.01 -3.06
N GLU A 177 6.50 10.26 -3.48
CA GLU A 177 7.82 10.83 -3.83
C GLU A 177 8.68 11.11 -2.60
N ALA A 178 8.06 11.55 -1.51
CA ALA A 178 8.78 11.83 -0.27
C ALA A 178 9.44 10.60 0.36
N LEU A 179 8.93 9.39 0.08
CA LEU A 179 9.49 8.13 0.58
C LEU A 179 10.95 7.91 0.14
N ARG A 180 11.40 8.51 -0.97
CA ARG A 180 12.83 8.51 -1.38
C ARG A 180 13.77 9.13 -0.35
N SER A 181 13.25 10.05 0.47
CA SER A 181 14.02 10.73 1.51
C SER A 181 14.06 9.96 2.84
N TRP A 182 13.46 8.76 2.88
CA TRP A 182 13.37 7.98 4.09
C TRP A 182 14.75 7.45 4.54
N ASP A 183 15.23 7.96 5.66
CA ASP A 183 16.44 7.46 6.32
C ASP A 183 16.04 6.58 7.51
N HIS A 184 16.06 5.27 7.29
CA HIS A 184 15.68 4.28 8.30
C HIS A 184 16.56 4.37 9.57
N GLU A 185 17.85 4.72 9.44
CA GLU A 185 18.74 4.81 10.60
C GLU A 185 18.48 6.09 11.40
N ALA A 186 18.35 7.23 10.73
CA ALA A 186 18.14 8.50 11.40
C ALA A 186 16.79 8.55 12.13
N LEU A 187 15.72 8.04 11.52
CA LEU A 187 14.36 8.09 12.07
C LEU A 187 14.17 7.16 13.27
N TRP A 188 14.73 5.95 13.24
CA TRP A 188 14.70 5.05 14.41
C TRP A 188 15.58 5.53 15.57
N LYS A 189 16.73 6.16 15.27
CA LYS A 189 17.67 6.65 16.29
C LYS A 189 17.22 7.97 16.94
N ARG A 190 16.59 8.90 16.20
CA ARG A 190 16.22 10.23 16.73
C ARG A 190 15.09 10.19 17.75
N ASP A 191 14.09 9.34 17.55
CA ASP A 191 12.87 9.38 18.36
C ASP A 191 12.73 8.21 19.34
N GLY A 192 13.73 7.33 19.47
CA GLY A 192 13.67 6.19 20.39
C GLY A 192 12.47 5.27 20.12
N GLY A 193 12.01 5.21 18.87
CA GLY A 193 10.78 4.53 18.47
C GLY A 193 9.52 5.39 18.52
N GLY A 194 9.59 6.71 18.78
CA GLY A 194 8.68 7.83 18.43
C GLY A 194 7.18 7.74 18.67
N VAL A 195 6.73 6.58 19.11
CA VAL A 195 5.35 6.20 19.25
C VAL A 195 4.88 6.79 20.57
N ARG A 196 4.05 7.83 20.45
CA ARG A 196 3.36 8.42 21.60
C ARG A 196 2.54 7.33 22.33
N GLU A 197 2.09 7.60 23.55
CA GLU A 197 1.29 6.66 24.35
C GLU A 197 0.12 6.01 23.57
N HIS A 198 -0.38 6.69 22.53
CA HIS A 198 -1.45 6.24 21.65
C HIS A 198 -0.99 5.53 20.35
N GLY A 199 0.25 5.08 20.22
CA GLY A 199 0.57 4.21 19.07
C GLY A 199 0.74 4.94 17.73
N PHE A 200 1.14 6.22 17.68
CA PHE A 200 1.45 6.90 16.40
C PHE A 200 2.64 7.85 16.50
N ALA A 201 3.24 8.18 15.35
CA ALA A 201 4.38 9.09 15.20
C ALA A 201 4.24 9.91 13.91
N ALA A 202 4.58 11.19 13.94
CA ALA A 202 4.61 12.04 12.76
C ALA A 202 6.06 12.21 12.28
N PHE A 203 6.26 12.22 10.96
CA PHE A 203 7.56 12.34 10.32
C PHE A 203 7.53 13.46 9.29
N GLU A 204 8.67 14.13 9.13
CA GLU A 204 8.89 15.11 8.06
C GLU A 204 9.82 14.48 7.02
N LEU A 205 9.32 14.29 5.81
CA LEU A 205 10.01 13.63 4.68
C LEU A 205 10.02 14.59 3.50
N ALA A 206 11.20 15.07 3.09
CA ALA A 206 11.34 16.02 1.97
C ALA A 206 10.38 17.22 2.01
N GLY A 207 10.03 17.72 3.21
CA GLY A 207 9.08 18.83 3.38
C GLY A 207 7.60 18.43 3.35
N THR A 208 7.31 17.12 3.42
CA THR A 208 5.97 16.55 3.53
C THR A 208 5.78 15.92 4.91
N ARG A 209 4.54 15.92 5.40
CA ARG A 209 4.14 15.21 6.62
C ARG A 209 3.70 13.79 6.30
N ALA A 210 4.40 12.84 6.90
CA ALA A 210 4.02 11.45 6.95
C ALA A 210 3.59 11.07 8.37
N LEU A 211 2.74 10.03 8.49
CA LEU A 211 2.22 9.56 9.76
C LEU A 211 2.39 8.05 9.87
N GLY A 212 3.14 7.59 10.87
CA GLY A 212 3.24 6.19 11.23
C GLY A 212 2.22 5.81 12.29
N CYS A 213 1.55 4.68 12.11
CA CYS A 213 0.58 4.14 13.02
C CYS A 213 0.99 2.73 13.46
N ARG A 214 0.92 2.49 14.76
CA ARG A 214 1.19 1.21 15.39
C ARG A 214 -0.07 0.38 15.45
N VAL A 215 0.07 -0.88 15.09
CA VAL A 215 -0.95 -1.92 15.24
C VAL A 215 -0.49 -2.91 16.32
N LEU A 216 -1.35 -3.21 17.28
CA LEU A 216 -1.04 -4.16 18.35
C LEU A 216 -1.39 -5.62 18.00
N ALA A 217 -2.00 -5.86 16.84
CA ALA A 217 -2.25 -7.19 16.31
C ALA A 217 -0.93 -7.90 15.90
N GLY A 218 -1.03 -9.21 15.63
CA GLY A 218 0.06 -10.00 15.04
C GLY A 218 0.39 -9.56 13.62
N ALA A 219 1.44 -10.13 13.01
CA ALA A 219 1.69 -9.95 11.58
C ALA A 219 0.46 -10.48 10.81
N ALA A 220 -0.23 -9.59 10.10
CA ALA A 220 -1.48 -9.85 9.43
C ALA A 220 -1.64 -8.91 8.23
N GLY A 221 -2.45 -9.35 7.25
CA GLY A 221 -3.03 -8.47 6.25
C GLY A 221 -4.20 -7.72 6.85
N PHE A 222 -4.29 -6.41 6.60
CA PHE A 222 -5.39 -5.57 7.08
C PHE A 222 -6.21 -5.09 5.89
N PRO A 223 -7.52 -5.35 5.85
CA PRO A 223 -8.35 -4.91 4.74
C PRO A 223 -8.41 -3.39 4.66
N VAL A 224 -8.25 -2.87 3.44
CA VAL A 224 -8.41 -1.46 3.11
C VAL A 224 -9.67 -1.32 2.27
N ARG A 225 -10.56 -0.45 2.74
CA ARG A 225 -11.83 -0.13 2.09
C ARG A 225 -11.79 1.30 1.57
N ALA A 226 -12.32 1.50 0.37
CA ALA A 226 -12.53 2.81 -0.23
C ALA A 226 -13.97 3.25 0.03
N VAL A 227 -14.13 4.45 0.60
CA VAL A 227 -15.43 5.09 0.80
C VAL A 227 -15.65 6.08 -0.33
N ARG A 228 -16.81 6.02 -0.98
CA ARG A 228 -17.13 6.87 -2.15
C ARG A 228 -18.45 7.61 -2.01
N SER A 229 -18.56 8.75 -2.71
CA SER A 229 -19.82 9.50 -2.86
C SER A 229 -20.68 8.96 -4.00
N ALA A 230 -21.87 9.54 -4.16
CA ALA A 230 -22.78 9.29 -5.28
C ALA A 230 -22.18 9.53 -6.67
N SER A 231 -21.22 10.44 -6.77
CA SER A 231 -20.50 10.74 -8.00
C SER A 231 -19.23 9.91 -8.17
N ASP A 232 -19.11 8.81 -7.43
CA ASP A 232 -17.97 7.89 -7.44
C ASP A 232 -16.64 8.52 -7.01
N GLN A 233 -16.69 9.65 -6.29
CA GLN A 233 -15.49 10.32 -5.79
C GLN A 233 -14.96 9.62 -4.54
N LEU A 234 -13.65 9.40 -4.46
CA LEU A 234 -13.01 8.85 -3.27
C LEU A 234 -13.07 9.86 -2.11
N LEU A 235 -13.72 9.46 -1.02
CA LEU A 235 -13.95 10.29 0.16
C LEU A 235 -13.02 9.93 1.31
N ALA A 236 -12.75 8.64 1.48
CA ALA A 236 -11.87 8.15 2.53
C ALA A 236 -11.26 6.79 2.19
N LEU A 237 -10.12 6.50 2.82
CA LEU A 237 -9.59 5.16 2.97
C LEU A 237 -9.81 4.69 4.41
N VAL A 238 -10.30 3.47 4.58
CA VAL A 238 -10.58 2.84 5.88
C VAL A 238 -9.77 1.57 6.01
N ILE A 239 -8.89 1.52 7.00
CA ILE A 239 -8.07 0.35 7.33
C ILE A 239 -8.74 -0.37 8.49
N GLY A 240 -9.19 -1.61 8.26
CA GLY A 240 -9.73 -2.47 9.31
C GLY A 240 -8.61 -3.14 10.10
N ILE A 241 -8.50 -2.87 11.40
CA ILE A 241 -7.44 -3.36 12.29
C ILE A 241 -8.00 -4.43 13.25
N ALA A 242 -8.99 -5.21 12.79
CA ALA A 242 -9.71 -6.17 13.63
C ALA A 242 -8.77 -7.08 14.47
N PRO A 243 -9.14 -7.39 15.73
CA PRO A 243 -8.26 -7.96 16.75
C PRO A 243 -7.72 -9.38 16.47
#